data_AF-A0A9P6KY85-F1
#
_entry.id   AF-A0A9P6KY85-F1
#
_cell.length_a   1.000
_cell.length_b   1.000
_cell.length_c   1.000
_cell.angle_alpha   90.00
_cell.angle_beta   90.00
_cell.angle_gamma   90.00
#
_symmetry.space_group_name_H-M   'P 1'
#
loop_
_entity.id
_entity.type
_entity.pdbx_description
1 polymer ?
#
loop_
_entity_poly.entity_id
_entity_poly.type
_entity_poly.pdbx_seq_one_letter_code
_entity_poly.pdbx_strand_id
1 'polypeptide(L)'
;MAIIFVGLVDDELIKPSLNKTSYKKLREQIVEILFPKYELRLFAAQIERVRQRDFVKIRSYYLEIERLTSILTNVQTLTLKEHNRRVLEAFHRGLGEHTSLELLKQGLDTENIDSVLKLS
;
A
#
# COMPACT_ATOMS: atom_id res chain seq x y z
N MET A 1 -7.29 -8.33 -51.32
CA MET A 1 -7.21 -6.86 -51.17
C MET A 1 -8.44 -6.39 -50.43
N ALA A 2 -8.32 -6.17 -49.12
CA ALA A 2 -9.25 -5.36 -48.33
C ALA A 2 -8.44 -4.81 -47.15
N ILE A 3 -8.18 -3.51 -47.21
CA ILE A 3 -7.35 -2.75 -46.30
C ILE A 3 -8.08 -2.72 -44.96
N ILE A 4 -7.56 -3.45 -43.97
CA ILE A 4 -8.06 -3.42 -42.61
C ILE A 4 -7.85 -1.99 -42.09
N PHE A 5 -8.91 -1.39 -41.57
CA PHE A 5 -8.96 -0.07 -40.98
C PHE A 5 -7.89 0.10 -39.89
N VAL A 6 -6.71 0.58 -40.26
CA VAL A 6 -5.69 1.14 -39.36
C VAL A 6 -6.14 2.55 -38.97
N GLY A 7 -7.29 2.64 -38.30
CA GLY A 7 -7.95 3.91 -37.96
C GLY A 7 -8.67 3.87 -36.62
N LEU A 8 -8.30 2.94 -35.73
CA LEU A 8 -8.89 2.80 -34.39
C LEU A 8 -7.90 3.03 -33.25
N VAL A 9 -6.64 3.30 -33.57
CA VAL A 9 -5.69 3.84 -32.61
C VAL A 9 -4.94 4.91 -33.37
N ASP A 10 -5.42 6.16 -33.29
CA ASP A 10 -4.49 7.27 -33.36
C ASP A 10 -3.56 7.05 -32.18
N ASP A 11 -2.43 6.38 -32.43
CA ASP A 11 -1.28 6.49 -31.54
C ASP A 11 -0.99 7.98 -31.52
N GLU A 12 -1.43 8.66 -30.46
CA GLU A 12 -1.00 10.01 -30.16
C GLU A 12 0.52 9.96 -30.20
N LEU A 13 1.05 10.39 -31.35
CA LEU A 13 2.43 10.74 -31.62
C LEU A 13 3.15 10.88 -30.29
N ILE A 14 3.94 9.86 -29.92
CA ILE A 14 4.71 9.80 -28.67
C ILE A 14 5.26 11.20 -28.43
N LYS A 15 4.61 11.96 -27.54
CA LYS A 15 4.91 13.38 -27.37
C LYS A 15 6.37 13.42 -26.91
N PRO A 16 7.28 14.06 -27.67
CA PRO A 16 8.73 13.89 -27.50
C PRO A 16 9.28 14.47 -26.19
N SER A 17 8.42 14.91 -25.27
CA SER A 17 8.79 15.15 -23.88
C SER A 17 7.60 14.90 -22.96
N LEU A 18 7.59 13.74 -22.29
CA LEU A 18 6.83 13.56 -21.05
C LEU A 18 7.46 14.49 -19.99
N ASN A 19 6.98 15.71 -19.93
CA ASN A 19 7.28 16.67 -18.88
C ASN A 19 6.80 16.12 -17.52
N LYS A 20 7.51 16.43 -16.42
CA LYS A 20 7.21 15.92 -15.06
C LYS A 20 5.73 16.09 -14.65
N THR A 21 5.09 17.15 -15.13
CA THR A 21 3.68 17.45 -14.94
C THR A 21 2.74 16.41 -15.57
N SER A 22 3.12 15.85 -16.72
CA SER A 22 2.36 14.82 -17.43
C SER A 22 2.44 13.47 -16.72
N TYR A 23 3.61 13.10 -16.19
CA TYR A 23 3.76 11.91 -15.35
C TYR A 23 2.89 11.99 -14.08
N LYS A 24 2.92 13.13 -13.38
CA LYS A 24 2.11 13.33 -12.16
C LYS A 24 0.61 13.17 -12.46
N LYS A 25 0.12 13.79 -13.53
CA LYS A 25 -1.28 13.67 -13.97
C LYS A 25 -1.65 12.22 -14.35
N LEU A 26 -0.80 11.56 -15.12
CA LEU A 26 -1.01 10.16 -15.51
C LEU A 26 -1.09 9.24 -14.28
N ARG A 27 -0.17 9.43 -13.33
CA ARG A 27 -0.16 8.69 -12.06
C ARG A 27 -1.45 8.93 -11.26
N GLU A 28 -1.89 10.19 -11.15
CA GLU A 28 -3.14 10.52 -10.46
C GLU A 28 -4.35 9.84 -11.11
N GLN A 29 -4.43 9.84 -12.45
CA GLN A 29 -5.49 9.16 -13.20
C GLN A 29 -5.48 7.65 -12.99
N ILE A 30 -4.30 7.01 -13.03
CA ILE A 30 -4.17 5.57 -12.79
C ILE A 30 -4.60 5.22 -11.35
N VAL A 31 -4.20 6.04 -10.36
CA VAL A 31 -4.60 5.84 -8.96
C VAL A 31 -6.11 6.00 -8.79
N GLU A 32 -6.74 6.98 -9.45
CA GLU A 32 -8.19 7.16 -9.38
C GLU A 32 -8.97 6.00 -10.01
N ILE A 33 -8.43 5.37 -11.06
CA ILE A 33 -9.04 4.19 -11.69
C ILE A 33 -8.90 2.96 -10.80
N LEU A 34 -7.69 2.70 -10.27
CA LEU A 34 -7.41 1.51 -9.48
C LEU A 34 -7.98 1.59 -8.06
N PHE A 35 -8.03 2.79 -7.49
CA PHE A 35 -8.41 3.03 -6.10
C PHE A 35 -9.36 4.23 -6.00
N PRO A 36 -10.65 4.01 -6.31
CA PRO A 36 -11.61 5.09 -6.33
C PRO A 36 -11.78 5.72 -4.93
N LYS A 37 -11.78 7.05 -4.88
CA LYS A 37 -11.84 7.80 -3.60
C LYS A 37 -13.10 7.49 -2.77
N TYR A 38 -14.21 7.08 -3.40
CA TYR A 38 -15.42 6.69 -2.67
C TYR A 38 -15.26 5.38 -1.87
N GLU A 39 -14.27 4.56 -2.21
CA GLU A 39 -13.94 3.32 -1.50
C GLU A 39 -12.96 3.54 -0.35
N LEU A 40 -12.60 4.79 -0.03
CA LEU A 40 -11.66 5.10 1.04
C LEU A 40 -12.02 4.41 2.37
N ARG A 41 -13.32 4.37 2.70
CA ARG A 41 -13.83 3.69 3.90
C ARG A 41 -13.62 2.17 3.84
N LEU A 42 -13.73 1.58 2.65
CA LEU A 42 -13.49 0.16 2.43
C LEU A 42 -12.01 -0.18 2.68
N PHE A 43 -11.09 0.61 2.11
CA PHE A 43 -9.65 0.40 2.32
C PHE A 43 -9.25 0.56 3.80
N ALA A 44 -9.78 1.58 4.47
CA ALA A 44 -9.58 1.73 5.91
C ALA A 44 -10.12 0.52 6.68
N ALA A 45 -11.35 0.08 6.39
CA ALA A 45 -11.95 -1.08 7.04
C ALA A 45 -11.18 -2.39 6.78
N GLN A 46 -10.55 -2.54 5.61
CA GLN A 46 -9.70 -3.69 5.31
C GLN A 46 -8.46 -3.74 6.22
N ILE A 47 -7.77 -2.61 6.40
CA ILE A 47 -6.62 -2.51 7.32
C ILE A 47 -7.05 -2.88 8.74
N GLU A 48 -8.18 -2.35 9.21
CA GLU A 48 -8.70 -2.62 10.55
C GLU A 48 -9.08 -4.08 10.81
N ARG A 49 -9.30 -4.87 9.76
CA ARG A 49 -9.70 -6.28 9.87
C ARG A 49 -8.50 -7.23 9.91
N VAL A 50 -7.32 -6.79 9.49
CA VAL A 50 -6.14 -7.64 9.50
C VAL A 50 -5.78 -8.01 10.94
N ARG A 51 -5.67 -9.30 11.21
CA ARG A 51 -5.21 -9.82 12.51
C ARG A 51 -4.02 -10.74 12.28
N GLN A 52 -3.03 -10.71 13.17
CA GLN A 52 -1.85 -11.57 13.09
C GLN A 52 -2.24 -13.06 12.99
N ARG A 53 -3.29 -13.49 13.70
CA ARG A 53 -3.77 -14.88 13.73
C ARG A 53 -4.19 -15.43 12.36
N ASP A 54 -4.46 -14.56 11.39
CA ASP A 54 -4.86 -14.94 10.04
C ASP A 54 -3.63 -15.33 9.19
N PHE A 55 -2.42 -15.20 9.74
CA PHE A 55 -1.15 -15.47 9.07
C PHE A 55 -0.30 -16.46 9.85
N VAL A 56 0.39 -17.33 9.13
CA VAL A 56 1.35 -18.28 9.73
C VAL A 56 2.63 -17.57 10.17
N LYS A 57 3.08 -16.57 9.40
CA LYS A 57 4.33 -15.84 9.64
C LYS A 57 4.07 -14.36 9.90
N ILE A 58 4.78 -13.78 10.86
CA ILE A 58 4.69 -12.35 11.18
C ILE A 58 5.11 -11.46 10.00
N ARG A 59 6.05 -11.92 9.18
CA ARG A 59 6.44 -11.24 7.95
C ARG A 59 5.31 -11.15 6.93
N SER A 60 4.52 -12.21 6.77
CA SER A 60 3.36 -12.20 5.87
C SER A 60 2.26 -11.26 6.38
N TYR A 61 2.05 -11.24 7.69
CA TYR A 61 1.16 -10.29 8.35
C TYR A 61 1.59 -8.83 8.09
N TYR A 62 2.87 -8.52 8.29
CA TYR A 62 3.41 -7.19 8.02
C TYR A 62 3.24 -6.76 6.55
N LEU A 63 3.60 -7.64 5.61
CA LEU A 63 3.50 -7.33 4.18
C LEU A 63 2.06 -7.02 3.75
N GLU A 64 1.07 -7.68 4.35
CA GLU A 64 -0.34 -7.38 4.05
C GLU A 64 -0.76 -6.00 4.56
N ILE A 65 -0.32 -5.63 5.77
CA ILE A 65 -0.54 -4.28 6.31
C ILE A 65 0.13 -3.22 5.44
N GLU A 66 1.37 -3.44 5.06
CA GLU A 66 2.14 -2.53 4.21
C GLU A 66 1.46 -2.34 2.84
N ARG A 67 1.00 -3.45 2.23
CA ARG A 67 0.25 -3.44 0.97
C ARG A 67 -1.03 -2.61 1.07
N LEU A 68 -1.87 -2.86 2.08
CA LEU A 68 -3.14 -2.14 2.26
C LEU A 68 -2.93 -0.67 2.63
N THR A 69 -1.93 -0.37 3.46
CA THR A 69 -1.60 1.01 3.84
C THR A 69 -1.03 1.78 2.66
N SER A 70 -0.26 1.14 1.78
CA SER A 70 0.26 1.74 0.55
C SER A 70 -0.87 2.17 -0.41
N ILE A 71 -1.92 1.35 -0.54
CA ILE A 71 -3.11 1.71 -1.30
C ILE A 71 -3.73 2.98 -0.70
N LEU A 72 -3.91 3.01 0.61
CA LEU A 72 -4.51 4.15 1.32
C LEU A 72 -3.65 5.42 1.20
N THR A 73 -2.33 5.30 1.29
CA THR A 73 -1.37 6.39 1.07
C THR A 73 -1.49 6.96 -0.33
N ASN A 74 -1.64 6.12 -1.36
CA ASN A 74 -1.81 6.60 -2.73
C ASN A 74 -3.13 7.37 -2.91
N VAL A 75 -4.23 6.87 -2.34
CA VAL A 75 -5.54 7.54 -2.43
C VAL A 75 -5.57 8.86 -1.66
N GLN A 76 -4.99 8.90 -0.47
CA GLN A 76 -5.01 10.08 0.41
C GLN A 76 -3.79 11.00 0.23
N THR A 77 -2.87 10.67 -0.69
CA THR A 77 -1.62 11.42 -0.91
C THR A 77 -0.82 11.64 0.38
N LEU A 78 -0.73 10.62 1.23
CA LEU A 78 -0.02 10.71 2.51
C LEU A 78 1.50 10.87 2.29
N THR A 79 2.15 11.60 3.20
CA THR A 79 3.61 11.67 3.26
C THR A 79 4.22 10.35 3.71
N LEU A 80 5.52 10.15 3.45
CA LEU A 80 6.24 8.95 3.90
C LEU A 80 6.16 8.77 5.44
N LYS A 81 6.24 9.87 6.19
CA LYS A 81 6.13 9.83 7.66
C LYS A 81 4.76 9.35 8.11
N GLU A 82 3.69 9.82 7.49
CA GLU A 82 2.31 9.40 7.79
C GLU A 82 2.05 7.95 7.39
N HIS A 83 2.60 7.52 6.26
CA HIS A 83 2.56 6.14 5.82
C HIS A 83 3.18 5.22 6.88
N ASN A 84 4.44 5.48 7.26
CA ASN A 84 5.16 4.66 8.24
C ASN A 84 4.43 4.62 9.59
N ARG A 85 3.91 5.77 10.06
CA ARG A 85 3.13 5.83 11.29
C ARG A 85 1.88 4.94 11.20
N ARG A 86 1.15 4.98 10.09
CA ARG A 86 -0.05 4.15 9.91
C ARG A 86 0.27 2.66 9.82
N VAL A 87 1.35 2.29 9.14
CA VAL A 87 1.82 0.90 9.10
C VAL A 87 2.09 0.40 10.52
N LEU A 88 2.80 1.18 11.34
CA LEU A 88 3.06 0.86 12.74
C LEU A 88 1.75 0.75 13.56
N GLU A 89 0.86 1.73 13.47
CA GLU A 89 -0.42 1.72 14.19
C GLU A 89 -1.26 0.49 13.83
N ALA A 90 -1.36 0.16 12.55
CA ALA A 90 -2.09 -1.01 12.08
C ALA A 90 -1.41 -2.33 12.52
N PHE A 91 -0.09 -2.39 12.43
CA PHE A 91 0.70 -3.52 12.89
C PHE A 91 0.49 -3.82 14.37
N HIS A 92 0.51 -2.79 15.21
CA HIS A 92 0.27 -2.93 16.63
C HIS A 92 -1.17 -3.32 16.96
N ARG A 93 -2.14 -2.72 16.27
CA ARG A 93 -3.56 -2.98 16.51
C ARG A 93 -3.98 -4.42 16.15
N GLY A 94 -3.39 -4.99 15.11
CA GLY A 94 -3.68 -6.37 14.69
C GLY A 94 -2.82 -7.43 15.36
N LEU A 95 -1.81 -7.03 16.16
CA LEU A 95 -0.89 -7.95 16.84
C LEU A 95 -1.61 -8.71 17.95
N GLY A 96 -1.31 -10.01 18.07
CA GLY A 96 -1.83 -10.82 19.18
C GLY A 96 -1.18 -10.46 20.50
N GLU A 97 -1.95 -10.50 21.60
CA GLU A 97 -1.49 -10.13 22.94
C GLU A 97 -0.24 -10.91 23.37
N HIS A 98 -0.22 -12.22 23.16
CA HIS A 98 0.93 -13.06 23.51
C HIS A 98 2.18 -12.72 22.72
N THR A 99 2.04 -12.41 21.43
CA THR A 99 3.18 -12.02 20.59
C THR A 99 3.68 -10.62 20.97
N SER A 100 2.77 -9.69 21.28
CA SER A 100 3.13 -8.36 21.79
C SER A 100 3.97 -8.47 23.07
N LEU A 101 3.53 -9.27 24.04
CA LEU A 101 4.26 -9.48 25.30
C LEU A 101 5.63 -10.11 25.09
N GLU A 102 5.74 -11.08 24.17
CA GLU A 102 7.02 -11.73 23.89
C GLU A 102 8.01 -10.80 23.20
N LEU A 103 7.56 -9.96 22.26
CA LEU A 103 8.40 -8.94 21.62
C LEU A 103 8.93 -7.93 22.65
N LEU A 104 8.08 -7.48 23.56
CA LEU A 104 8.47 -6.58 24.67
C LEU A 104 9.49 -7.24 25.59
N LYS A 105 9.28 -8.51 25.95
CA LYS A 105 10.21 -9.28 26.80
C LYS A 105 11.58 -9.44 26.17
N GLN A 106 11.64 -9.58 24.85
CA GLN A 106 12.89 -9.66 24.09
C GLN A 106 13.58 -8.30 23.88
N GLY A 107 12.98 -7.21 24.39
CA GLY A 107 13.51 -5.85 24.22
C GLY A 107 13.51 -5.40 22.75
N LEU A 108 12.70 -6.03 21.91
CA LEU A 108 12.58 -5.64 20.51
C LEU A 108 11.76 -4.37 20.44
N ASP A 109 12.42 -3.32 19.96
CA ASP A 109 11.77 -2.04 19.78
C ASP A 109 10.75 -2.16 18.66
N THR A 110 9.49 -2.25 19.06
CA THR A 110 8.37 -2.34 18.13
C THR A 110 8.10 -1.02 17.39
N GLU A 111 8.81 0.06 17.71
CA GLU A 111 8.87 1.27 16.87
C GLU A 111 9.70 1.04 15.59
N ASN A 112 10.59 0.05 15.60
CA ASN A 112 11.40 -0.36 14.45
C ASN A 112 11.07 -1.81 14.03
N ILE A 113 10.11 -1.94 13.12
CA ILE A 113 9.61 -3.24 12.62
C ILE A 113 10.72 -4.11 12.01
N ASP A 114 11.81 -3.53 11.49
CA ASP A 114 12.93 -4.31 10.94
C ASP A 114 13.61 -5.19 11.98
N SER A 115 13.57 -4.80 13.26
CA SER A 115 14.09 -5.63 14.35
C SER A 115 13.24 -6.89 14.56
N VAL A 116 11.93 -6.76 14.42
CA VAL A 116 10.94 -7.84 14.57
C VAL A 116 10.99 -8.79 13.37
N LEU A 117 11.13 -8.27 12.15
CA LEU A 117 11.14 -9.07 10.93
C LEU A 117 12.42 -9.88 10.73
N LYS A 118 13.54 -9.49 11.34
CA LYS A 118 14.82 -10.22 11.26
C LYS A 118 14.81 -11.55 12.02
N LEU A 119 13.84 -11.75 12.91
CA LEU A 119 13.72 -12.96 13.74
C LEU A 119 12.78 -14.02 13.13
N SER A 120 12.12 -13.73 12.01
CA SER A 120 11.06 -14.54 11.39
C SER A 120 11.36 -15.02 9.98
#